data_AF-A0A9D8DGW9-F1
#
_entry.id   AF-A0A9D8DGW9-F1
#
_cell.length_a   1.000
_cell.length_b   1.000
_cell.length_c   1.000
_cell.angle_alpha   90.00
_cell.angle_beta   90.00
_cell.angle_gamma   90.00
#
_symmetry.space_group_name_H-M   'P 1'
#
loop_
_entity.id
_entity.type
_entity.pdbx_description
1 polymer ?
#
loop_
_entity_poly.entity_id
_entity_poly.type
_entity_poly.pdbx_seq_one_letter_code
_entity_poly.pdbx_strand_id
1 'polypeptide(L)'
;MRELRNRGGAVIERVAGGETLTVTRDGEPVAELRPLPRRPLSSRELVERFRHLEPVDYERFRADIDELFEPDLWKNLRTDPPG
;
A
#
# COMPACT_ATOMS: atom_id res chain seq x y z
N MET A 1 19.30 14.89 17.73
CA MET A 1 18.08 15.31 18.47
C MET A 1 17.32 16.50 17.85
N ARG A 2 17.91 17.33 16.97
CA ARG A 2 17.29 18.59 16.50
C ARG A 2 16.34 18.44 15.29
N GLU A 3 16.35 17.30 14.60
CA GLU A 3 15.58 17.09 13.36
C GLU A 3 14.15 16.59 13.61
N LEU A 4 13.96 15.62 14.51
CA LEU A 4 12.63 15.16 14.93
C LEU A 4 11.82 16.26 15.64
N ARG A 5 12.49 17.16 16.35
CA ARG A 5 11.82 18.23 17.12
C ARG A 5 11.29 19.38 16.26
N ASN A 6 11.79 19.53 15.02
CA ASN A 6 11.38 20.61 14.12
C ASN A 6 10.61 20.13 12.89
N ARG A 7 10.58 18.82 12.60
CA ARG A 7 9.92 18.22 11.42
C ARG A 7 9.07 16.99 11.75
N GLY A 8 8.64 16.83 13.00
CA GLY A 8 7.87 15.66 13.46
C GLY A 8 6.67 15.35 12.56
N GLY A 9 5.92 16.37 12.13
CA GLY A 9 4.78 16.20 11.21
C GLY A 9 5.17 15.54 9.89
N ALA A 10 6.21 16.04 9.22
CA ALA A 10 6.67 15.49 7.94
C ALA A 10 7.22 14.07 8.06
N VAL A 11 7.84 13.72 9.19
CA VAL A 11 8.29 12.35 9.47
C VAL A 11 7.09 11.42 9.59
N ILE A 12 6.06 11.82 10.32
CA ILE A 12 4.83 11.03 10.49
C ILE A 12 4.09 10.87 9.15
N GLU A 13 3.99 11.92 8.33
CA GLU A 13 3.36 11.84 7.02
C GLU A 13 4.08 10.86 6.09
N ARG A 14 5.42 10.88 6.06
CA ARG A 14 6.21 9.93 5.27
C ARG A 14 6.02 8.48 5.73
N VAL A 15 6.04 8.25 7.04
CA VAL A 15 5.80 6.93 7.61
C VAL A 15 4.36 6.47 7.33
N ALA A 16 3.38 7.36 7.45
CA ALA A 16 1.99 7.08 7.08
C ALA A 16 1.82 6.78 5.58
N GLY A 17 2.68 7.36 4.73
CA GLY A 17 2.78 7.08 3.30
C GLY A 17 3.44 5.73 2.95
N GLY A 18 3.98 5.01 3.93
CA GLY A 18 4.55 3.68 3.74
C GLY A 18 6.06 3.60 3.92
N GLU A 19 6.73 4.70 4.24
CA GLU A 19 8.19 4.71 4.42
C GLU A 19 8.61 4.21 5.81
N THR A 20 9.71 3.46 5.87
CA THR A 20 10.36 3.06 7.12
C THR A 20 11.57 3.95 7.38
N LEU A 21 11.66 4.53 8.58
CA LEU A 21 12.70 5.49 8.95
C LEU A 21 13.44 5.04 10.22
N THR A 22 14.76 5.08 10.18
CA THR A 22 15.62 4.83 11.35
C THR A 22 15.83 6.12 12.14
N VAL A 23 15.57 6.06 13.44
CA VAL A 23 15.86 7.14 14.38
C VAL A 23 17.26 6.93 14.94
N THR A 24 18.12 7.94 14.80
CA THR A 24 19.49 7.93 15.33
C THR A 24 19.67 8.98 16.42
N ARG A 25 20.51 8.66 17.42
CA ARG A 25 21.00 9.57 18.43
C ARG A 25 22.53 9.58 18.38
N ASP A 26 23.10 10.74 18.10
CA ASP A 26 24.56 10.94 18.04
C ASP A 26 25.25 9.98 17.05
N GLY A 27 24.56 9.67 15.93
CA GLY A 27 25.03 8.74 14.90
C GLY A 27 24.63 7.28 15.12
N GLU A 28 24.21 6.93 16.34
CA GLU A 28 23.84 5.57 16.71
C GLU A 28 22.35 5.31 16.48
N PRO A 29 21.94 4.22 15.79
CA PRO A 29 20.54 3.83 15.67
C PRO A 29 19.93 3.47 17.03
N VAL A 30 18.77 4.06 17.34
CA VAL A 30 18.08 3.82 18.63
C VAL A 30 16.65 3.30 18.47
N ALA A 31 15.99 3.54 17.33
CA ALA A 31 14.64 3.05 17.06
C ALA A 31 14.33 3.03 15.56
N GLU A 32 13.23 2.39 15.19
CA GLU A 32 12.66 2.40 13.85
C GLU A 32 11.20 2.88 13.91
N LEU A 33 10.83 3.76 12.99
CA LEU A 33 9.45 4.15 12.72
C LEU A 33 9.01 3.49 11.42
N ARG A 34 7.96 2.68 11.49
CA ARG A 34 7.40 1.97 10.35
C ARG A 34 5.89 2.15 10.29
N PRO A 35 5.29 2.16 9.08
CA PRO A 35 3.84 2.12 8.94
C PRO A 35 3.27 0.91 9.67
N LEU A 36 2.14 1.11 10.34
CA LEU A 36 1.38 -0.02 10.85
C LEU A 36 0.64 -0.70 9.70
N PRO A 37 0.51 -2.03 9.73
CA PRO A 37 -0.29 -2.75 8.75
C PRO A 37 -1.71 -2.18 8.77
N ARG A 38 -2.20 -1.79 7.58
CA ARG A 38 -3.59 -1.36 7.44
C ARG A 38 -4.48 -2.55 7.74
N ARG A 39 -5.57 -2.33 8.50
CA ARG A 39 -6.56 -3.38 8.70
C ARG A 39 -7.06 -3.85 7.32
N PRO A 40 -7.01 -5.14 7.00
CA PRO A 40 -7.58 -5.63 5.75
C PRO A 40 -9.07 -5.30 5.76
N LEU A 41 -9.56 -4.80 4.62
CA LEU A 41 -10.99 -4.59 4.46
C LEU A 41 -11.68 -5.94 4.37
N SER A 42 -12.80 -6.09 5.06
CA SER A 42 -13.69 -7.23 4.82
C SER A 42 -14.25 -7.18 3.39
N SER A 43 -14.63 -8.33 2.84
CA SER A 43 -15.29 -8.40 1.52
C SER A 43 -16.52 -7.49 1.45
N ARG A 44 -17.26 -7.35 2.56
CA ARG A 44 -18.39 -6.43 2.66
C ARG A 44 -17.96 -4.97 2.53
N GLU A 45 -16.95 -4.54 3.29
CA GLU A 45 -16.44 -3.16 3.23
C GLU A 45 -15.85 -2.82 1.86
N LEU A 46 -15.24 -3.80 1.18
CA LEU A 46 -14.82 -3.65 -0.21
C LEU A 46 -16.03 -3.39 -1.10
N VAL A 47 -17.02 -4.29 -1.11
CA VAL A 47 -18.22 -4.15 -1.95
C VAL A 47 -18.92 -2.80 -1.70
N GLU A 48 -19.08 -2.37 -0.45
CA GLU A 48 -19.69 -1.08 -0.14
C GLU A 48 -18.91 0.11 -0.71
N ARG A 49 -17.56 0.09 -0.64
CA ARG A 49 -16.75 1.17 -1.22
C ARG A 49 -16.83 1.20 -2.74
N PHE A 50 -16.79 0.05 -3.38
CA PHE A 50 -16.83 -0.05 -4.85
C PHE A 50 -18.18 0.37 -5.43
N ARG A 51 -19.29 0.26 -4.67
CA ARG A 51 -20.62 0.73 -5.11
C ARG A 51 -20.72 2.22 -5.39
N HIS A 52 -19.83 3.03 -4.82
CA HIS A 52 -19.81 4.47 -5.05
C HIS A 52 -18.91 4.89 -6.22
N LEU A 53 -18.22 3.94 -6.85
CA LEU A 53 -17.40 4.20 -8.01
C LEU A 53 -18.26 4.21 -9.28
N GLU A 54 -17.82 4.98 -10.27
CA GLU A 54 -18.41 4.92 -11.60
C GLU A 54 -18.23 3.51 -12.21
N PRO A 55 -19.19 3.03 -13.01
CA PRO A 55 -19.06 1.77 -13.70
C PRO A 55 -17.79 1.75 -14.56
N VAL A 56 -16.94 0.76 -14.31
CA VAL A 56 -15.74 0.53 -15.12
C VAL A 56 -16.12 -0.34 -16.31
N ASP A 57 -15.70 0.06 -17.51
CA ASP A 57 -15.73 -0.79 -18.70
C ASP A 57 -14.71 -1.92 -18.50
N TYR A 58 -15.23 -3.08 -18.10
CA TYR A 58 -14.41 -4.23 -17.72
C TYR A 58 -13.54 -4.73 -18.89
N GLU A 59 -14.09 -4.76 -20.10
CA GLU A 59 -13.38 -5.28 -21.28
C GLU A 59 -12.22 -4.36 -21.65
N ARG A 60 -12.44 -3.04 -21.64
CA ARG A 60 -11.37 -2.06 -21.89
C ARG A 60 -10.30 -2.10 -20.80
N PHE A 61 -10.72 -2.11 -19.54
CA PHE A 61 -9.80 -2.17 -18.40
C PHE A 61 -8.95 -3.46 -18.41
N ARG A 62 -9.56 -4.60 -18.78
CA ARG A 62 -8.88 -5.88 -18.93
C ARG A 62 -7.82 -5.82 -20.04
N ALA A 63 -8.17 -5.25 -21.19
CA ALA A 63 -7.27 -5.08 -22.32
C ALA A 63 -6.07 -4.17 -21.97
N ASP A 64 -6.32 -3.04 -21.30
CA ASP A 64 -5.27 -2.12 -20.85
C ASP A 64 -4.28 -2.81 -19.90
N ILE A 65 -4.79 -3.64 -18.97
CA ILE A 65 -3.94 -4.44 -18.07
C ILE A 65 -3.14 -5.48 -18.85
N ASP A 66 -3.77 -6.21 -19.78
CA ASP A 66 -3.08 -7.23 -20.58
C ASP A 66 -2.02 -6.62 -21.51
N GLU A 67 -2.17 -5.35 -21.92
CA GLU A 67 -1.16 -4.61 -22.67
C GLU A 67 0.00 -4.14 -21.80
N LEU A 68 -0.27 -3.69 -20.56
CA LEU A 68 0.73 -3.13 -19.65
C LEU A 68 1.54 -4.20 -18.89
N PHE A 69 0.99 -5.40 -18.71
CA PHE A 69 1.63 -6.47 -17.95
C PHE A 69 2.08 -7.60 -18.87
N GLU A 70 3.37 -7.98 -18.79
CA GLU A 70 3.86 -9.14 -19.54
C GLU A 70 3.06 -10.42 -19.18
N PRO A 71 2.77 -11.32 -20.15
CA PRO A 71 1.88 -12.47 -19.99
C PRO A 71 2.19 -13.44 -18.83
N ASP A 72 3.40 -13.38 -18.27
CA ASP A 72 3.86 -14.30 -17.23
C ASP A 72 3.49 -13.90 -15.79
N LEU A 73 2.90 -12.72 -15.58
CA LEU A 73 2.50 -12.27 -14.22
C LEU A 73 1.32 -13.06 -13.64
N TRP A 74 0.44 -13.59 -14.49
CA TRP A 74 -0.73 -14.39 -14.06
C TRP A 74 -0.35 -15.76 -13.51
N LYS A 75 0.81 -16.31 -13.90
CA LYS A 75 1.27 -17.65 -13.48
C LYS A 75 1.55 -17.73 -11.98
N ASN A 76 1.86 -16.60 -11.33
CA ASN A 76 2.19 -16.55 -9.90
C ASN A 76 0.99 -16.20 -8.99
N LEU A 77 -0.15 -15.80 -9.57
CA LEU A 77 -1.36 -15.39 -8.83
C LEU A 77 -2.46 -16.46 -8.81
N ARG A 78 -2.28 -17.60 -9.49
CA ARG A 78 -3.22 -18.73 -9.45
C ARG A 78 -3.05 -19.57 -8.19
N THR A 79 -3.32 -18.97 -7.04
CA THR A 79 -3.90 -19.74 -5.93
C THR A 79 -5.36 -20.00 -6.30
N ASP A 80 -5.66 -21.26 -6.58
CA ASP A 80 -7.01 -21.76 -6.82
C ASP A 80 -7.91 -21.37 -5.63
N PRO A 81 -9.10 -20.78 -5.82
CA PRO A 81 -10.09 -20.70 -4.76
C PRO A 81 -10.59 -22.13 -4.44
N PRO A 82 -10.73 -22.52 -3.15
CA PRO A 82 -11.23 -23.85 -2.83
C PRO A 82 -12.71 -23.94 -3.21
N GLY A 83 -13.03 -24.90 -4.08
CA GLY A 83 -14.39 -25.27 -4.49
C GLY A 83 -14.37 -26.38 -5.52
#